data_AF-A0AAW8G192-F1
#
_entry.id   AF-A0AAW8G192-F1
#
_cell.length_a   1.000
_cell.length_b   1.000
_cell.length_c   1.000
_cell.angle_alpha   90.00
_cell.angle_beta   90.00
_cell.angle_gamma   90.00
#
_symmetry.space_group_name_H-M   'P 1'
#
loop_
_entity.id
_entity.type
_entity.pdbx_description
1 polymer ?
#
loop_
_entity_poly.entity_id
_entity_poly.type
_entity_poly.pdbx_seq_one_letter_code
_entity_poly.pdbx_strand_id
1 'polypeptide(L)'
;MNGLDALRRNRLIKKLRSNAIAITTGQIDVHAGYFKMNYLLGRIENIKALEDIDLSIFKKYYLEIQFHPIGQERKLYRKDFLERLDRKLKAVDERYSDLLHEKCLEIIEKYKDIKDLCQGI
;
A
#
# COMPACT_ATOMS: atom_id res chain seq x y z
N MET A 1 17.85 12.57 -12.35
CA MET A 1 16.43 12.29 -12.67
C MET A 1 15.93 13.41 -13.58
N ASN A 2 15.34 13.10 -14.73
CA ASN A 2 14.79 14.14 -15.63
C ASN A 2 13.48 14.72 -15.06
N GLY A 3 13.00 15.83 -15.63
CA GLY A 3 11.78 16.50 -15.15
C GLY A 3 10.51 15.65 -15.25
N LEU A 4 10.41 14.81 -16.28
CA LEU A 4 9.26 13.92 -16.49
C LEU A 4 9.19 12.82 -15.42
N ASP A 5 10.34 12.26 -15.05
CA ASP A 5 10.46 11.25 -14.01
C ASP A 5 10.17 11.83 -12.62
N ALA A 6 10.61 13.07 -12.35
CA ALA A 6 10.26 13.79 -11.13
C ALA A 6 8.75 14.00 -11.00
N LEU A 7 8.11 14.44 -12.08
CA LEU A 7 6.66 14.60 -12.18
C LEU A 7 5.90 13.29 -11.93
N ARG A 8 6.31 12.22 -12.61
CA ARG A 8 5.73 10.88 -12.45
C ARG A 8 5.88 10.38 -11.01
N ARG A 9 7.05 10.55 -10.41
CA ARG A 9 7.32 10.15 -9.02
C ARG A 9 6.41 10.91 -8.05
N ASN A 10 6.27 12.23 -8.18
CA ASN A 10 5.40 13.00 -7.29
C ASN A 10 3.93 12.60 -7.40
N ARG A 11 3.44 12.31 -8.61
CA ARG A 11 2.08 11.77 -8.80
C ARG A 11 1.89 10.40 -8.15
N LEU A 12 2.90 9.53 -8.19
CA LEU A 12 2.85 8.24 -7.50
C LEU A 12 2.85 8.41 -5.98
N ILE A 13 3.65 9.33 -5.43
CA ILE A 13 3.66 9.62 -3.99
C ILE A 13 2.33 10.23 -3.53
N LYS A 14 1.70 11.09 -4.34
CA LYS A 14 0.32 11.55 -4.08
C LYS A 14 -0.68 10.41 -3.97
N LYS A 15 -0.59 9.45 -4.90
CA LYS A 15 -1.43 8.24 -4.87
C LYS A 15 -1.13 7.38 -3.65
N LEU A 16 0.14 7.27 -3.26
CA LEU A 16 0.59 6.56 -2.05
C LEU A 16 -0.07 7.16 -0.81
N ARG A 17 0.02 8.49 -0.66
CA ARG A 17 -0.63 9.22 0.43
C ARG A 17 -2.15 9.07 0.43
N SER A 18 -2.79 9.25 -0.72
CA SER A 18 -4.25 9.09 -0.83
C SER A 18 -4.69 7.67 -0.47
N ASN A 19 -3.91 6.66 -0.83
CA ASN A 19 -4.17 5.27 -0.46
C ASN A 19 -4.01 5.04 1.05
N ALA A 20 -2.98 5.65 1.68
CA ALA A 20 -2.81 5.59 3.13
C ALA A 20 -4.02 6.20 3.86
N ILE A 21 -4.52 7.36 3.42
CA ILE A 21 -5.73 7.99 3.96
C ILE A 21 -6.94 7.05 3.82
N ALA A 22 -7.14 6.45 2.64
CA ALA A 22 -8.26 5.56 2.41
C ALA A 22 -8.22 4.32 3.32
N ILE A 23 -7.03 3.76 3.57
CA ILE A 23 -6.84 2.64 4.52
C ILE A 23 -7.18 3.09 5.94
N THR A 24 -6.61 4.20 6.41
CA THR A 24 -6.79 4.65 7.80
C THR A 24 -8.21 5.12 8.10
N THR A 25 -8.95 5.56 7.07
CA THR A 25 -10.35 6.01 7.19
C THR A 25 -11.38 4.94 6.81
N GLY A 26 -10.94 3.72 6.48
CA GLY A 26 -11.84 2.61 6.14
C GLY A 26 -12.62 2.80 4.82
N GLN A 27 -12.16 3.69 3.94
CA GLN A 27 -12.79 3.93 2.63
C GLN A 27 -12.48 2.83 1.60
N ILE A 28 -11.52 1.96 1.90
CA ILE A 28 -11.12 0.82 1.07
C ILE A 28 -10.97 -0.42 1.96
N ASP A 29 -11.22 -1.59 1.37
CA ASP A 29 -10.81 -2.86 1.97
C ASP A 29 -9.32 -2.83 2.31
N VAL A 30 -8.98 -3.29 3.51
CA VAL A 30 -7.64 -3.14 4.07
C VAL A 30 -6.59 -3.89 3.25
N HIS A 31 -6.91 -5.10 2.80
CA HIS A 31 -6.01 -5.91 2.00
C HIS A 31 -5.84 -5.32 0.61
N ALA A 32 -6.94 -4.93 -0.05
CA ALA A 32 -6.89 -4.23 -1.33
C ALA A 32 -6.03 -2.94 -1.24
N GLY A 33 -6.17 -2.21 -0.13
CA GLY A 33 -5.35 -1.05 0.21
C GLY A 33 -3.85 -1.39 0.27
N TYR A 34 -3.47 -2.43 1.01
CA TYR A 34 -2.06 -2.82 1.13
C TYR A 34 -1.45 -3.41 -0.14
N PHE A 35 -2.22 -4.15 -0.95
CA PHE A 35 -1.81 -4.56 -2.30
C PHE A 35 -1.47 -3.35 -3.17
N LYS A 36 -2.34 -2.33 -3.15
CA LYS A 36 -2.11 -1.08 -3.87
C LYS A 36 -0.91 -0.32 -3.30
N MET A 37 -0.66 -0.38 -2.00
CA MET A 37 0.52 0.23 -1.38
C MET A 37 1.81 -0.41 -1.92
N ASN A 38 1.90 -1.74 -1.89
CA ASN A 38 3.08 -2.46 -2.42
C ASN A 38 3.32 -2.17 -3.90
N TYR A 39 2.25 -2.12 -4.71
CA TYR A 39 2.34 -1.71 -6.11
C TYR A 39 2.92 -0.29 -6.27
N LEU A 40 2.38 0.70 -5.54
CA LEU A 40 2.83 2.08 -5.63
C LEU A 40 4.29 2.25 -5.20
N LEU A 41 4.72 1.55 -4.14
CA LEU A 41 6.10 1.56 -3.67
C LEU A 41 7.06 1.03 -4.73
N GLY A 42 6.78 -0.13 -5.33
CA GLY A 42 7.61 -0.66 -6.41
C GLY A 42 7.69 0.28 -7.62
N ARG A 43 6.61 0.99 -7.96
CA ARG A 43 6.62 2.00 -9.04
C ARG A 43 7.47 3.23 -8.69
N ILE A 44 7.49 3.63 -7.42
CA ILE A 44 8.33 4.74 -6.95
C ILE A 44 9.80 4.33 -6.94
N GLU A 45 10.11 3.14 -6.41
CA GLU A 45 11.46 2.57 -6.37
C GLU A 45 12.11 2.48 -7.75
N ASN A 46 11.35 2.08 -8.77
CA ASN A 46 11.81 2.04 -10.16
C ASN A 46 12.21 3.40 -10.76
N ILE A 47 11.77 4.52 -10.15
CA ILE A 47 12.15 5.87 -10.57
C ILE A 47 13.25 6.42 -9.66
N LYS A 48 12.95 6.52 -8.36
CA LYS A 48 13.88 6.89 -7.30
C LYS A 48 13.27 6.50 -5.96
N ALA A 49 14.02 5.72 -5.17
CA ALA A 49 13.63 5.29 -3.82
C ALA A 49 13.26 6.46 -2.90
N LEU A 50 12.52 6.16 -1.83
CA LEU A 50 12.20 7.08 -0.74
C LEU A 50 13.29 6.91 0.33
N GLU A 51 14.22 7.86 0.45
CA GLU A 51 15.44 7.70 1.26
C GLU A 51 15.20 7.89 2.77
N ASP A 52 14.17 8.65 3.15
CA ASP A 52 13.95 9.07 4.55
C ASP A 52 12.78 8.35 5.24
N ILE A 53 12.34 7.21 4.74
CA ILE A 53 11.22 6.46 5.33
C ILE A 53 11.37 4.95 5.04
N ASP A 54 11.43 4.14 6.09
CA ASP A 54 11.38 2.69 5.95
C ASP A 54 9.94 2.22 5.76
N LEU A 55 9.67 1.71 4.56
CA LEU A 55 8.38 1.18 4.12
C LEU A 55 8.43 -0.33 3.81
N SER A 56 9.51 -1.00 4.22
CA SER A 56 9.71 -2.44 3.99
C SER A 56 8.61 -3.31 4.58
N ILE A 57 7.91 -2.82 5.62
CA ILE A 57 6.79 -3.53 6.26
C ILE A 57 5.65 -3.84 5.28
N PHE A 58 5.36 -2.96 4.33
CA PHE A 58 4.31 -3.19 3.33
C PHE A 58 4.66 -4.36 2.42
N LYS A 59 5.94 -4.50 2.04
CA LYS A 59 6.43 -5.63 1.26
C LYS A 59 6.39 -6.92 2.08
N LYS A 60 6.80 -6.89 3.35
CA LYS A 60 6.75 -8.05 4.26
C LYS A 60 5.32 -8.57 4.39
N TYR A 61 4.37 -7.69 4.70
CA TYR A 61 2.96 -8.05 4.78
C TYR A 61 2.42 -8.58 3.44
N TYR A 62 2.70 -7.89 2.33
CA TYR A 62 2.28 -8.35 1.00
C TYR A 62 2.76 -9.77 0.71
N LEU A 63 4.02 -10.11 1.00
CA LEU A 63 4.58 -11.44 0.73
C LEU A 63 3.83 -12.54 1.47
N GLU A 64 3.28 -12.26 2.65
CA GLU A 64 2.50 -13.22 3.43
C GLU A 64 1.08 -13.42 2.89
N ILE A 65 0.49 -12.37 2.31
CA ILE A 65 -0.92 -12.40 1.88
C ILE A 65 -1.13 -12.51 0.37
N GLN A 66 -0.09 -12.37 -0.46
CA GLN A 66 -0.20 -12.29 -1.93
C GLN A 66 -0.90 -13.49 -2.59
N PHE A 67 -0.90 -14.65 -1.94
CA PHE A 67 -1.56 -15.88 -2.42
C PHE A 67 -2.92 -16.16 -1.74
N HIS A 68 -3.37 -15.28 -0.84
CA HIS A 68 -4.70 -15.39 -0.25
C HIS A 68 -5.76 -14.87 -1.23
N PRO A 69 -6.86 -15.60 -1.43
CA PRO A 69 -7.96 -15.13 -2.25
C PRO A 69 -8.72 -14.04 -1.47
N ILE A 70 -8.69 -12.82 -1.99
CA ILE A 70 -9.22 -11.60 -1.35
C ILE A 70 -10.37 -10.99 -2.18
N GLY A 71 -10.44 -11.30 -3.47
CA GLY A 71 -11.42 -10.77 -4.40
C GLY A 71 -12.47 -11.78 -4.88
N GLN A 72 -12.85 -11.62 -6.16
CA GLN A 72 -13.90 -12.42 -6.80
C GLN A 72 -13.51 -13.89 -6.95
N GLU A 73 -12.22 -14.20 -6.97
CA GLU A 73 -11.68 -15.56 -7.02
C GLU A 73 -12.13 -16.41 -5.84
N ARG A 74 -12.51 -15.80 -4.71
CA ARG A 74 -13.08 -16.51 -3.55
C ARG A 74 -14.31 -17.35 -3.94
N LYS A 75 -15.07 -16.95 -4.97
CA LYS A 75 -16.23 -17.70 -5.48
C LYS A 75 -15.88 -19.09 -6.04
N LEU A 76 -14.61 -19.34 -6.35
CA LEU A 76 -14.13 -20.61 -6.89
C LEU A 76 -13.77 -21.63 -5.81
N TYR A 77 -13.81 -21.24 -4.53
CA TYR A 77 -13.37 -22.07 -3.41
C TYR A 77 -14.54 -22.55 -2.57
N ARG A 78 -14.37 -23.73 -1.95
CA ARG A 78 -15.31 -24.24 -0.94
C ARG A 78 -15.24 -23.40 0.33
N LYS A 79 -16.39 -23.26 1.00
CA LYS A 79 -16.54 -22.42 2.19
C LYS A 79 -15.60 -22.82 3.33
N ASP A 80 -15.52 -24.11 3.64
CA ASP A 80 -14.65 -24.67 4.68
C ASP A 80 -13.16 -24.39 4.45
N PHE A 81 -12.74 -24.41 3.18
CA PHE A 81 -11.39 -24.04 2.77
C PHE A 81 -11.12 -22.55 3.01
N LEU A 82 -12.05 -21.68 2.62
CA LEU A 82 -11.96 -20.23 2.86
C LEU A 82 -11.89 -19.91 4.35
N GLU A 83 -12.71 -20.55 5.20
CA GLU A 83 -12.68 -20.34 6.65
C GLU A 83 -11.33 -20.70 7.29
N ARG A 84 -10.60 -21.67 6.73
CA ARG A 84 -9.24 -22.00 7.17
C ARG A 84 -8.22 -20.95 6.72
N LEU A 85 -8.37 -20.42 5.50
CA LEU A 85 -7.51 -19.35 5.00
C LEU A 85 -7.75 -18.03 5.72
N ASP A 86 -9.01 -17.69 5.99
CA ASP A 86 -9.37 -16.45 6.69
C ASP A 86 -8.83 -16.44 8.12
N ARG A 87 -8.79 -17.59 8.80
CA ARG A 87 -8.12 -17.72 10.11
C ARG A 87 -6.62 -17.47 10.05
N LYS A 88 -5.95 -17.93 8.98
CA LYS A 88 -4.52 -17.67 8.78
C LYS A 88 -4.29 -16.20 8.46
N LEU A 89 -5.11 -15.62 7.57
CA LEU A 89 -5.03 -14.22 7.19
C LEU A 89 -5.23 -13.32 8.41
N LYS A 90 -6.22 -13.62 9.27
CA LYS A 90 -6.45 -12.88 10.51
C LYS A 90 -5.23 -12.88 11.44
N ALA A 91 -4.55 -14.01 11.59
CA ALA A 91 -3.33 -14.08 12.40
C ALA A 91 -2.17 -13.26 11.80
N VAL A 92 -2.11 -13.13 10.47
CA VAL A 92 -1.19 -12.21 9.81
C VAL A 92 -1.60 -10.77 10.10
N ASP A 93 -2.87 -10.42 9.94
CA ASP A 93 -3.36 -9.07 10.18
C ASP A 93 -3.09 -8.60 11.61
N GLU A 94 -3.39 -9.42 12.61
CA GLU A 94 -3.13 -9.11 14.03
C GLU A 94 -1.65 -8.85 14.32
N ARG A 95 -0.74 -9.49 13.59
CA ARG A 95 0.72 -9.27 13.75
C ARG A 95 1.20 -7.97 13.13
N TYR A 96 0.53 -7.48 12.09
CA TYR A 96 1.00 -6.34 11.28
C TYR A 96 0.13 -5.08 11.42
N SER A 97 -1.08 -5.17 11.98
CA SER A 97 -2.08 -4.09 11.95
C SER A 97 -1.53 -2.76 12.45
N ASP A 98 -0.92 -2.76 13.63
CA ASP A 98 -0.49 -1.56 14.31
C ASP A 98 0.68 -0.92 13.56
N LEU A 99 1.65 -1.73 13.17
CA LEU A 99 2.82 -1.29 12.39
C LEU A 99 2.43 -0.72 11.02
N LEU A 100 1.50 -1.37 10.32
CA LEU A 100 1.02 -0.87 9.03
C LEU A 100 0.21 0.42 9.20
N HIS A 101 -0.60 0.51 10.25
CA HIS A 101 -1.37 1.72 10.56
C HIS A 101 -0.44 2.91 10.88
N GLU A 102 0.56 2.72 11.75
CA GLU A 102 1.56 3.74 12.06
C GLU A 102 2.28 4.21 10.79
N LYS A 103 2.67 3.28 9.92
CA LYS A 103 3.32 3.63 8.64
C LYS A 103 2.41 4.36 7.67
N CYS A 104 1.11 4.05 7.65
CA CYS A 104 0.15 4.86 6.90
C CYS A 104 0.10 6.29 7.44
N LEU A 105 0.04 6.49 8.76
CA LEU A 105 0.07 7.82 9.36
C LEU A 105 1.36 8.58 9.05
N GLU A 106 2.51 7.90 9.12
CA GLU A 106 3.81 8.47 8.76
C GLU A 106 3.82 8.96 7.29
N ILE A 107 3.31 8.15 6.35
CA ILE A 107 3.16 8.54 4.93
C ILE A 107 2.25 9.76 4.80
N ILE A 108 1.13 9.80 5.52
CA ILE A 108 0.14 10.89 5.43
C ILE A 108 0.77 12.22 5.82
N GLU A 109 1.51 12.23 6.93
CA GLU A 109 2.14 13.43 7.47
C GLU A 109 3.34 13.85 6.61
N LYS A 110 4.26 12.93 6.30
CA LYS A 110 5.49 13.23 5.55
C LYS A 110 5.21 13.83 4.18
N TYR A 111 4.11 13.45 3.54
CA TYR A 111 3.77 13.89 2.19
C TYR A 111 2.56 14.82 2.13
N LYS A 112 2.19 15.48 3.24
CA LYS A 112 1.04 16.41 3.28
C LYS A 112 1.16 17.58 2.29
N ASP A 113 2.38 18.08 2.09
CA ASP A 113 2.66 19.26 1.26
C ASP A 113 3.16 18.92 -0.15
N ILE A 114 3.03 17.65 -0.58
CA ILE A 114 3.56 17.27 -1.88
C ILE A 114 2.83 17.99 -3.03
N LYS A 115 3.57 18.83 -3.77
CA LYS A 115 3.05 19.58 -4.91
C LYS A 115 3.18 18.78 -6.22
N ASP A 116 2.28 19.06 -7.16
CA ASP A 116 2.57 18.75 -8.56
C ASP A 116 3.60 19.77 -9.02
N LEU A 117 4.79 19.32 -9.41
CA LEU A 117 5.77 20.19 -10.08
C LEU A 117 5.34 20.44 -11.54
N CYS A 118 4.09 20.85 -11.76
CA CYS A 118 3.66 21.43 -13.03
C CYS A 118 3.61 22.96 -12.84
N GLN A 119 4.76 23.62 -12.78
CA GLN A 119 4.84 25.06 -13.01
C GLN A 119 5.94 25.30 -14.05
N GLY A 120 5.54 25.77 -15.24
CA GLY A 120 6.44 26.24 -16.30
C GLY A 120 6.74 25.24 -17.41
N ILE A 121 5.80 25.08 -18.35
CA ILE A 121 6.13 25.13 -19.78
C ILE A 121 5.35 26.31 -20.34
#